data_AF-A0A9E2L916-F1
#
_entry.id   AF-A0A9E2L916-F1
#
_cell.length_a   1.000
_cell.length_b   1.000
_cell.length_c   1.000
_cell.angle_alpha   90.00
_cell.angle_beta   90.00
_cell.angle_gamma   90.00
#
_symmetry.space_group_name_H-M   'P 1'
#
loop_
_entity.id
_entity.type
_entity.pdbx_description
1 polymer ?
#
loop_
_entity_poly.entity_id
_entity_poly.type
_entity_poly.pdbx_seq_one_letter_code
_entity_poly.pdbx_strand_id
1 'polypeptide(L)'
;RAERMTEEGFEIIESPLPCLITVVKEINEPRLPSLKGKMRARKAEIKKWEAKDLDVDPGLIGLNGSPTKVVKIFTPPPRKGSQMLQGGAKEVASKLVELLKNDIP
;
A
#
# COMPACT_ATOMS: atom_id res chain seq x y z
N ARG A 1 11.60 8.77 18.11
CA ARG A 1 10.26 9.36 17.91
C ARG A 1 9.91 9.31 16.43
N ALA A 2 8.68 8.94 16.08
CA ALA A 2 8.16 8.89 14.72
C ALA A 2 6.68 9.33 14.70
N GLU A 3 6.18 9.78 13.56
CA GLU A 3 4.76 10.07 13.34
C GLU A 3 4.10 8.89 12.62
N ARG A 4 3.08 8.30 13.25
CA ARG A 4 2.26 7.24 12.65
C ARG A 4 1.01 7.86 12.06
N MET A 5 0.83 7.73 10.75
CA MET A 5 -0.35 8.22 10.05
C MET A 5 -1.59 7.38 10.41
N THR A 6 -2.71 8.07 10.64
CA THR A 6 -4.04 7.50 10.89
C THR A 6 -5.06 8.18 9.97
N GLU A 7 -6.31 7.70 9.96
CA GLU A 7 -7.39 8.32 9.18
C GLU A 7 -7.74 9.74 9.66
N GLU A 8 -7.50 10.03 10.94
CA GLU A 8 -7.84 11.30 11.59
C GLU A 8 -6.64 12.27 11.72
N GLY A 9 -5.43 11.85 11.34
CA GLY A 9 -4.22 12.66 11.45
C GLY A 9 -2.96 11.84 11.70
N PHE A 10 -2.23 12.16 12.77
CA PHE A 10 -1.01 11.43 13.14
C PHE A 10 -0.87 11.28 14.65
N GLU A 11 -0.26 10.19 15.05
CA GLU A 11 0.17 9.94 16.42
C GLU A 11 1.68 10.06 16.53
N ILE A 12 2.14 10.57 17.66
CA ILE A 12 3.57 10.67 17.96
C ILE A 12 3.96 9.48 18.82
N ILE A 13 4.82 8.62 18.28
CA ILE A 13 5.27 7.39 18.94
C ILE A 13 6.76 7.48 19.26
N GLU A 14 7.14 7.06 20.46
CA GLU A 14 8.52 6.90 20.89
C GLU A 14 8.77 5.46 21.34
N SER A 15 9.92 4.91 20.94
CA SER A 15 10.34 3.55 21.26
C SER A 15 11.87 3.52 21.41
N PRO A 16 12.42 2.73 22.34
CA PRO A 16 13.84 2.42 22.34
C PRO A 16 14.23 1.62 21.09
N LEU A 17 15.53 1.61 20.77
CA LEU A 17 16.10 0.75 19.73
C LEU A 17 16.57 -0.59 20.34
N PRO A 18 16.54 -1.71 19.58
CA PRO A 18 16.15 -1.80 18.18
C PRO A 18 14.62 -1.77 17.99
N CYS A 19 14.16 -1.17 16.90
CA CYS A 19 12.75 -1.16 16.52
C CYS A 19 12.56 -1.42 15.03
N LEU A 20 11.37 -1.90 14.66
CA LEU A 20 10.94 -2.06 13.28
C LEU A 20 9.95 -0.93 12.94
N ILE A 21 10.18 -0.25 11.83
CA ILE A 21 9.34 0.84 11.34
C ILE A 21 8.93 0.52 9.91
N THR A 22 7.63 0.44 9.67
CA THR A 22 7.06 0.44 8.31
C THR A 22 6.81 1.88 7.88
N VAL A 23 7.17 2.24 6.65
CA VAL A 23 7.00 3.60 6.12
C VAL A 23 5.94 3.61 5.02
N VAL A 24 5.20 4.73 4.92
CA VAL A 24 4.25 4.98 3.84
C VAL A 24 4.91 5.78 2.72
N LYS A 25 4.29 5.82 1.53
CA LYS A 25 4.86 6.50 0.35
C LYS A 25 5.05 8.01 0.56
N GLU A 26 4.27 8.60 1.46
CA GLU A 26 4.26 10.03 1.78
C GLU A 26 5.45 10.44 2.66
N ILE A 27 6.23 9.50 3.19
CA ILE A 27 7.33 9.83 4.11
C ILE A 27 8.39 10.75 3.50
N ASN A 28 8.64 10.63 2.19
CA ASN A 28 9.52 11.50 1.42
C ASN A 28 9.40 11.28 -0.10
N GLU A 29 10.05 12.15 -0.88
CA GLU A 29 10.34 11.92 -2.28
C GLU A 29 11.74 11.26 -2.42
N PRO A 30 11.86 10.05 -3.00
CA PRO A 30 13.15 9.40 -3.17
C PRO A 30 14.09 10.21 -4.07
N ARG A 31 15.27 10.54 -3.55
CA ARG A 31 16.29 11.29 -4.31
C ARG A 31 16.76 10.56 -5.57
N LEU A 32 17.06 11.32 -6.63
CA LEU A 32 17.72 10.77 -7.81
C LEU A 32 19.15 10.30 -7.47
N PRO A 33 19.59 9.15 -8.01
CA PRO A 33 20.95 8.66 -7.79
C PRO A 33 21.96 9.47 -8.62
N SER A 34 23.11 9.81 -8.02
CA SER A 34 24.24 10.42 -8.72
C SER A 34 24.92 9.44 -9.66
N LEU A 35 25.68 9.94 -10.66
CA LEU A 35 26.45 9.09 -11.58
C LEU A 35 27.41 8.16 -10.83
N LYS A 36 28.15 8.70 -9.85
CA LYS A 36 29.04 7.90 -8.97
C LYS A 36 28.27 6.83 -8.19
N GLY A 37 27.06 7.15 -7.72
CA GLY A 37 26.16 6.21 -7.05
C GLY A 37 25.74 5.05 -7.95
N LYS A 38 25.33 5.35 -9.19
CA LYS A 38 24.99 4.32 -10.19
C LYS A 38 26.17 3.41 -10.51
N MET A 39 27.38 3.97 -10.67
CA MET A 39 28.59 3.19 -10.95
C MET A 39 28.98 2.28 -9.77
N ARG A 40 28.80 2.74 -8.53
CA ARG A 40 29.01 1.92 -7.33
C ARG A 40 27.98 0.78 -7.25
N ALA A 41 26.70 1.10 -7.44
CA ALA A 41 25.63 0.11 -7.39
C ALA A 41 25.83 -1.01 -8.43
N ARG A 42 26.28 -0.66 -9.65
CA ARG A 42 26.59 -1.64 -10.70
C ARG A 42 27.71 -2.61 -10.33
N LYS A 43 28.67 -2.18 -9.50
CA LYS A 43 29.81 -3.00 -9.06
C LYS A 43 29.55 -3.71 -7.74
N ALA A 44 28.44 -3.43 -7.08
CA ALA A 44 28.13 -4.04 -5.79
C ALA A 44 27.89 -5.54 -5.96
N GLU A 45 28.59 -6.34 -5.17
CA GLU A 45 28.33 -7.77 -5.08
C GLU A 45 27.05 -8.00 -4.27
N ILE A 46 26.02 -8.54 -4.91
CA ILE A 46 24.76 -8.85 -4.26
C ILE A 46 24.87 -10.25 -3.67
N LYS A 47 25.00 -10.33 -2.34
CA LYS A 47 25.03 -11.61 -1.63
C LYS A 47 23.69 -12.33 -1.85
N LYS A 48 23.74 -13.48 -2.51
CA LYS A 48 22.58 -14.36 -2.72
C LYS A 48 22.47 -15.32 -1.55
N TRP A 49 21.33 -15.34 -0.88
CA TRP A 49 20.99 -16.33 0.14
C TRP A 49 19.99 -17.33 -0.42
N GLU A 50 20.21 -18.60 -0.10
CA GLU A 50 19.28 -19.69 -0.27
C GLU A 50 18.62 -20.01 1.07
N ALA A 51 17.53 -20.77 1.05
CA ALA A 51 16.83 -21.15 2.29
C ALA A 51 17.75 -21.88 3.29
N LYS A 52 18.69 -22.69 2.79
CA LYS A 52 19.68 -23.40 3.61
C LYS A 52 20.71 -22.49 4.30
N ASP A 53 20.84 -21.25 3.83
CA ASP A 53 21.76 -20.26 4.42
C ASP A 53 21.12 -19.54 5.63
N LEU A 54 19.85 -19.83 5.92
CA LEU A 54 19.05 -19.23 6.99
C LEU A 54 18.65 -20.29 8.01
N ASP A 55 18.71 -19.93 9.29
CA ASP A 55 18.25 -20.78 10.40
C ASP A 55 16.74 -20.63 10.59
N VAL A 56 15.96 -21.19 9.66
CA VAL A 56 14.50 -21.13 9.65
C VAL A 56 13.90 -22.50 9.32
N ASP A 57 12.76 -22.81 9.94
CA ASP A 57 12.04 -24.06 9.67
C ASP A 57 11.53 -24.09 8.21
N PRO A 58 11.92 -25.10 7.39
CA PRO A 58 11.41 -25.27 6.04
C PRO A 58 9.88 -25.39 5.94
N GLY A 59 9.22 -25.84 7.00
CA GLY A 59 7.76 -25.91 7.10
C GLY A 59 7.08 -24.55 7.24
N LEU A 60 7.81 -23.49 7.61
CA LEU A 60 7.30 -22.14 7.84
C LEU A 60 7.60 -21.16 6.69
N ILE A 61 8.12 -21.66 5.57
CA ILE A 61 8.45 -20.86 4.39
C ILE A 61 7.66 -21.30 3.15
N GLY A 62 7.45 -20.35 2.23
CA GLY A 62 6.75 -20.60 0.97
C GLY A 62 5.26 -20.92 1.16
N LEU A 63 4.69 -21.67 0.21
CA LEU A 63 3.27 -22.02 0.20
C LEU A 63 2.86 -22.90 1.38
N ASN A 64 3.75 -23.80 1.81
CA ASN A 64 3.47 -24.73 2.91
C ASN A 64 3.43 -24.03 4.27
N GLY A 65 4.28 -23.01 4.45
CA GLY A 65 4.30 -22.20 5.68
C GLY A 65 3.28 -21.07 5.72
N SER A 66 2.57 -20.79 4.62
CA SER A 66 1.58 -19.72 4.58
C SER A 66 0.29 -20.12 5.29
N PRO A 67 -0.20 -19.34 6.28
CA PRO A 67 -1.49 -19.59 6.92
C PRO A 67 -2.67 -19.27 5.99
N THR A 68 -2.44 -18.55 4.88
CA THR A 68 -3.47 -18.16 3.91
C THR A 68 -3.22 -18.83 2.56
N LYS A 69 -4.31 -19.14 1.82
CA LYS A 69 -4.28 -19.69 0.46
C LYS A 69 -5.19 -18.87 -0.44
N VAL A 70 -4.67 -18.45 -1.59
CA VAL A 70 -5.46 -17.76 -2.62
C VAL A 70 -6.33 -18.79 -3.33
N VAL A 71 -7.63 -18.77 -3.08
CA VAL A 71 -8.59 -19.75 -3.66
C VAL A 71 -9.03 -19.34 -5.06
N LYS A 72 -9.24 -18.05 -5.29
CA LYS A 72 -9.71 -17.52 -6.58
C LYS A 72 -9.20 -16.10 -6.78
N ILE A 73 -8.79 -15.81 -7.99
CA ILE A 73 -8.47 -14.46 -8.47
C ILE A 73 -9.51 -14.11 -9.53
N PHE A 74 -10.05 -12.91 -9.49
CA PHE A 74 -10.98 -12.42 -10.51
C PHE A 74 -10.76 -10.92 -10.73
N THR A 75 -11.13 -10.46 -11.93
CA THR A 75 -11.09 -9.03 -12.27
C THR A 75 -12.40 -8.38 -11.83
N PRO A 76 -12.37 -7.24 -11.12
CA PRO A 76 -13.59 -6.49 -10.82
C PRO A 76 -14.37 -6.17 -12.11
N PRO A 77 -15.72 -6.17 -12.07
CA PRO A 77 -16.50 -5.82 -13.24
C PRO A 77 -16.21 -4.38 -13.69
N PRO A 78 -16.35 -4.06 -14.98
CA PRO A 78 -16.21 -2.68 -15.46
C PRO A 78 -17.14 -1.73 -14.71
N ARG A 79 -16.72 -0.47 -14.55
CA ARG A 79 -17.59 0.57 -13.98
C ARG A 79 -18.91 0.63 -14.76
N LYS A 80 -20.03 0.65 -14.03
CA LYS A 80 -21.32 1.01 -14.63
C LYS A 80 -21.21 2.45 -15.15
N GLY A 81 -21.95 2.76 -16.23
CA GLY A 81 -21.93 4.08 -16.85
C GLY A 81 -22.29 5.22 -15.89
N SER A 82 -22.06 6.46 -16.30
CA SER A 82 -22.46 7.65 -15.55
C SER A 82 -23.88 8.09 -15.89
N GLN A 83 -24.56 8.71 -14.93
CA GLN A 83 -25.82 9.39 -15.14
C GLN A 83 -25.60 10.91 -15.13
N MET A 84 -26.05 11.60 -16.17
CA MET A 84 -26.08 13.06 -16.18
C MET A 84 -27.36 13.55 -15.50
N LEU A 85 -27.21 14.36 -14.45
CA LEU A 85 -28.35 14.98 -13.75
C LEU A 85 -28.75 16.27 -14.47
N GLN A 86 -30.02 16.38 -14.83
CA GLN A 86 -30.60 17.53 -15.50
C GLN A 86 -31.62 18.23 -14.59
N GLY A 87 -31.79 19.55 -14.79
CA GLY A 87 -32.73 20.37 -14.04
C GLY A 87 -32.10 21.66 -13.52
N GLY A 88 -32.86 22.39 -12.69
CA GLY A 88 -32.35 23.57 -11.99
C GLY A 88 -31.36 23.20 -10.89
N ALA A 89 -30.48 24.13 -10.50
CA ALA A 89 -29.38 23.87 -9.55
C ALA A 89 -29.86 23.22 -8.23
N LYS A 90 -30.99 23.68 -7.67
CA LYS A 90 -31.56 23.15 -6.42
C LYS A 90 -32.05 21.70 -6.56
N GLU A 91 -32.62 21.37 -7.71
CA GLU A 91 -33.14 20.03 -8.02
C GLU A 91 -31.98 19.05 -8.22
N VAL A 92 -30.97 19.45 -8.98
CA VAL A 92 -29.76 18.65 -9.22
C VAL A 92 -29.01 18.37 -7.92
N ALA A 93 -28.83 19.38 -7.05
CA ALA A 93 -28.19 19.21 -5.76
C ALA A 93 -28.96 18.21 -4.86
N SER A 94 -30.29 18.28 -4.86
CA SER A 94 -31.13 17.36 -4.07
C SER A 94 -31.00 15.92 -4.59
N LYS A 95 -31.10 15.72 -5.91
CA LYS A 95 -30.91 14.41 -6.56
C LYS A 95 -29.52 13.83 -6.33
N LEU A 96 -28.48 14.67 -6.37
CA LEU A 96 -27.11 14.22 -6.13
C LEU A 96 -26.93 13.68 -4.71
N VAL A 97 -27.43 14.39 -3.70
CA VAL A 97 -27.33 13.95 -2.30
C VAL A 97 -28.10 12.65 -2.08
N GLU A 98 -29.26 12.50 -2.70
CA GLU A 98 -30.05 11.27 -2.63
C GLU A 98 -29.29 10.08 -3.22
N LEU A 99 -28.72 10.23 -4.42
CA LEU A 99 -27.94 9.17 -5.08
C LEU A 99 -26.68 8.79 -4.28
N LEU A 100 -25.95 9.78 -3.75
CA LEU A 100 -24.74 9.50 -2.95
C LEU A 100 -25.05 8.73 -1.65
N LYS A 101 -26.22 8.96 -1.04
CA LYS A 101 -26.63 8.23 0.18
C LYS A 101 -27.11 6.82 -0.10
N ASN A 102 -27.73 6.59 -1.26
CA ASN A 102 -28.43 5.33 -1.55
C ASN A 102 -27.62 4.37 -2.44
N ASP A 103 -26.74 4.88 -3.32
CA ASP A 103 -26.02 4.07 -4.32
C ASP A 103 -24.53 3.87 -4.03
N ILE A 104 -23.98 4.50 -2.99
CA ILE A 104 -22.64 4.18 -2.49
C ILE A 104 -22.79 3.05 -1.46
N PRO A 105 -22.29 1.83 -1.72
CA PRO A 105 -22.24 0.78 -0.71
C PRO A 105 -21.32 1.14 0.47
#